data_AF-W7Z060-F1
#
_entry.id   AF-W7Z060-F1
#
_cell.length_a   1.000
_cell.length_b   1.000
_cell.length_c   1.000
_cell.angle_alpha   90.00
_cell.angle_beta   90.00
_cell.angle_gamma   90.00
#
_symmetry.space_group_name_H-M   'P 1'
#
loop_
_entity.id
_entity.type
_entity.pdbx_description
1 polymer ?
#
loop_
_entity_poly.entity_id
_entity_poly.type
_entity_poly.pdbx_seq_one_letter_code
_entity_poly.pdbx_strand_id
1 'polypeptide(L)'
;MSKVKVRNFVSSMLCALLILCGIPYASAEAASDVETEFLGKVNLNLSSDGSQMLDHVQEASFNLSNVTLQNDELNLAGAVSYNDDTYSVNISSKLYKSESSDNTVVGDSSDQTSNFDIPNLSIIKDIPTNKLLFSPELDHADVIQFFLLKKGTRELSMFEIPTSSLPILKDLNVNVLNDNKDISDEHWWLKLFTPVMTDNSTSNTDPNRPSVLATNPPATDSDTKTFTYSDGPGNVYRYEIGLKAFSNVYSYNKTSPQTDSFGMQVTSHKYYYNNVLQSNVNPFYVFNVTGTEVLTSPSGSANLDEITLANWGNITTSKKGGLTISNPTLTFGTLLNVAVNWTPTSTVVTRVGPQAYQYGSKVCGVKIPFVEALNAVNDQYTLTMTKNAVSPSTQQKISGAVFTYSIGFAVSSTGVLGTGQLTVANNYY
;
A
#
# COMPACT_ATOMS: atom_id res chain seq x y z
N MET A 1 33.18 65.89 16.85
CA MET A 1 32.00 65.54 16.02
C MET A 1 31.96 64.02 15.87
N SER A 2 30.98 63.36 16.46
CA SER A 2 31.02 61.91 16.74
C SER A 2 30.43 61.07 15.61
N LYS A 3 31.07 59.90 15.38
CA LYS A 3 30.72 58.85 14.41
C LYS A 3 29.36 58.16 14.64
N VAL A 4 28.50 58.71 15.49
CA VAL A 4 27.24 58.07 15.92
C VAL A 4 26.07 58.44 15.01
N LYS A 5 26.14 59.56 14.27
CA LYS A 5 25.01 60.01 13.41
C LYS A 5 24.95 59.39 12.01
N VAL A 6 26.02 58.77 11.51
CA VAL A 6 26.03 58.16 10.16
C VAL A 6 25.46 56.73 10.16
N ARG A 7 25.49 56.04 11.31
CA ARG A 7 25.06 54.65 11.42
C ARG A 7 23.54 54.48 11.44
N ASN A 8 22.80 55.49 11.92
CA ASN A 8 21.34 55.44 11.97
C ASN A 8 20.66 55.77 10.63
N PHE A 9 21.36 56.40 9.69
CA PHE A 9 20.78 56.75 8.38
C PHE A 9 20.89 55.60 7.36
N VAL A 10 21.94 54.77 7.47
CA VAL A 10 22.13 53.60 6.58
C VAL A 10 21.21 52.44 7.00
N SER A 11 20.90 52.30 8.29
CA SER A 11 20.01 51.23 8.78
C SER A 11 18.53 51.48 8.45
N SER A 12 18.08 52.75 8.41
CA SER A 12 16.70 53.09 8.04
C SER A 12 16.44 52.96 6.54
N MET A 13 17.48 53.12 5.70
CA MET A 13 17.35 53.00 4.25
C MET A 13 17.41 51.53 3.78
N LEU A 14 18.06 50.63 4.54
CA LEU A 14 18.04 49.19 4.25
C LEU A 14 16.71 48.51 4.65
N CYS A 15 16.04 48.98 5.71
CA CYS A 15 14.71 48.49 6.08
C CYS A 15 13.61 48.94 5.12
N ALA A 16 13.75 50.11 4.48
CA ALA A 16 12.78 50.57 3.49
C ALA A 16 12.93 49.86 2.12
N LEU A 17 14.13 49.35 1.78
CA LEU A 17 14.36 48.62 0.53
C LEU A 17 13.97 47.12 0.61
N LEU A 18 13.89 46.55 1.82
CA LEU A 18 13.48 45.15 2.04
C LEU A 18 11.95 44.94 2.09
N ILE A 19 11.15 46.00 1.95
CA ILE A 19 9.67 45.90 1.87
C ILE A 19 9.19 45.83 0.40
N LEU A 20 10.10 45.96 -0.59
CA LEU A 20 9.77 46.01 -2.02
C LEU A 20 10.19 44.77 -2.82
N CYS A 21 10.67 43.70 -2.17
CA CYS A 21 11.05 42.47 -2.86
C CYS A 21 10.46 41.25 -2.16
N GLY A 22 9.39 40.70 -2.72
CA GLY A 22 8.98 39.32 -2.45
C GLY A 22 7.64 39.12 -1.74
N ILE A 23 6.62 39.95 -1.97
CA ILE A 23 5.25 39.44 -1.84
C ILE A 23 5.03 38.61 -3.11
N PRO A 24 5.02 37.26 -3.06
CA PRO A 24 4.51 36.50 -4.19
C PRO A 24 3.10 37.02 -4.44
N TYR A 25 2.82 37.42 -5.68
CA TYR A 25 1.47 37.72 -6.12
C TYR A 25 0.59 36.56 -5.68
N ALA A 26 -0.20 36.77 -4.61
CA ALA A 26 -1.37 35.96 -4.35
C ALA A 26 -2.24 36.19 -5.58
N SER A 27 -2.27 35.19 -6.46
CA SER A 27 -3.26 35.08 -7.52
C SER A 27 -4.61 35.37 -6.89
N ALA A 28 -5.30 36.38 -7.41
CA ALA A 28 -6.62 36.77 -6.95
C ALA A 28 -7.53 35.53 -6.85
N GLU A 29 -8.18 35.38 -5.70
CA GLU A 29 -9.13 34.31 -5.40
C GLU A 29 -10.22 34.27 -6.46
N ALA A 30 -10.32 33.16 -7.18
CA ALA A 30 -11.54 32.80 -7.88
C ALA A 30 -12.43 32.03 -6.89
N ALA A 31 -13.03 32.77 -5.95
CA ALA A 31 -14.15 32.26 -5.16
C ALA A 31 -15.41 32.37 -6.01
N SER A 32 -16.17 31.28 -6.08
CA SER A 32 -17.47 31.27 -6.73
C SER A 32 -18.52 31.01 -5.67
N ASP A 33 -19.32 32.02 -5.34
CA ASP A 33 -20.57 31.86 -4.56
C ASP A 33 -21.56 31.10 -5.46
N VAL A 34 -21.45 29.77 -5.45
CA VAL A 34 -22.34 28.87 -6.17
C VAL A 34 -23.25 28.25 -5.12
N GLU A 35 -24.39 28.88 -4.85
CA GLU A 35 -25.47 28.17 -4.15
C GLU A 35 -26.09 27.20 -5.15
N THR A 36 -25.71 25.93 -5.07
CA THR A 36 -26.21 24.89 -5.96
C THR A 36 -26.45 23.62 -5.16
N GLU A 37 -27.67 23.10 -5.30
CA GLU A 37 -28.07 21.84 -4.72
C GLU A 37 -27.71 20.70 -5.67
N PHE A 38 -27.02 19.69 -5.15
CA PHE A 38 -26.71 18.45 -5.84
C PHE A 38 -27.43 17.28 -5.17
N LEU A 39 -28.09 16.45 -5.98
CA LEU A 39 -28.73 15.24 -5.49
C LEU A 39 -27.71 14.12 -5.36
N GLY A 40 -27.89 13.29 -4.34
CA GLY A 40 -27.08 12.13 -4.07
C GLY A 40 -27.87 11.05 -3.35
N LYS A 41 -27.16 10.05 -2.85
CA LYS A 41 -27.74 8.93 -2.11
C LYS A 41 -27.09 8.79 -0.75
N VAL A 42 -27.84 8.31 0.24
CA VAL A 42 -27.29 7.91 1.54
C VAL A 42 -27.62 6.45 1.83
N ASN A 43 -26.61 5.69 2.24
CA ASN A 43 -26.80 4.39 2.87
C ASN A 43 -26.67 4.57 4.38
N LEU A 44 -27.75 4.34 5.13
CA LEU A 44 -27.76 4.56 6.58
C LEU A 44 -27.08 3.45 7.39
N ASN A 45 -26.81 2.29 6.76
CA ASN A 45 -26.22 1.15 7.43
C ASN A 45 -25.32 0.38 6.47
N LEU A 46 -24.22 1.02 6.06
CA LEU A 46 -23.26 0.47 5.12
C LEU A 46 -22.73 -0.88 5.63
N SER A 47 -22.82 -1.96 4.82
CA SER A 47 -22.26 -3.26 5.21
C SER A 47 -20.74 -3.18 5.39
N SER A 48 -20.17 -4.02 6.27
CA SER A 48 -18.72 -3.98 6.56
C SER A 48 -17.84 -4.32 5.36
N ASP A 49 -18.36 -5.10 4.42
CA ASP A 49 -17.66 -5.57 3.21
C ASP A 49 -18.03 -4.80 1.94
N GLY A 50 -18.93 -3.81 2.06
CA GLY A 50 -19.42 -2.98 0.95
C GLY A 50 -20.33 -3.69 -0.06
N SER A 51 -20.61 -4.99 0.12
CA SER A 51 -21.48 -5.78 -0.77
C SER A 51 -22.88 -5.19 -0.96
N GLN A 52 -23.37 -4.44 0.02
CA GLN A 52 -24.68 -3.81 0.04
C GLN A 52 -24.61 -2.27 -0.03
N MET A 53 -23.53 -1.70 -0.56
CA MET A 53 -23.33 -0.24 -0.56
C MET A 53 -24.48 0.52 -1.23
N LEU A 54 -25.03 -0.03 -2.33
CA LEU A 54 -26.13 0.59 -3.07
C LEU A 54 -27.50 -0.04 -2.73
N ASP A 55 -27.57 -0.95 -1.75
CA ASP A 55 -28.82 -1.52 -1.29
C ASP A 55 -29.50 -0.56 -0.30
N HIS A 56 -30.83 -0.45 -0.36
CA HIS A 56 -31.64 0.33 0.59
C HIS A 56 -31.22 1.80 0.77
N VAL A 57 -30.65 2.40 -0.28
CA VAL A 57 -30.28 3.82 -0.28
C VAL A 57 -31.50 4.75 -0.27
N GLN A 58 -31.32 5.93 0.32
CA GLN A 58 -32.31 7.01 0.35
C GLN A 58 -31.75 8.26 -0.34
N GLU A 59 -32.62 9.22 -0.65
CA GLU A 59 -32.17 10.51 -1.19
C GLU A 59 -31.36 11.29 -0.15
N ALA A 60 -30.31 11.95 -0.64
CA ALA A 60 -29.58 12.96 0.09
C ALA A 60 -29.38 14.17 -0.81
N SER A 61 -29.22 15.37 -0.23
CA SER A 61 -28.82 16.55 -0.98
C SER A 61 -27.58 17.20 -0.39
N PHE A 62 -26.75 17.75 -1.26
CA PHE A 62 -25.59 18.56 -0.91
C PHE A 62 -25.80 19.96 -1.45
N ASN A 63 -26.08 20.89 -0.54
CA ASN A 63 -26.15 22.31 -0.82
C ASN A 63 -24.75 22.88 -0.74
N LEU A 64 -24.08 22.97 -1.88
CA LEU A 64 -22.79 23.62 -1.99
C LEU A 64 -23.01 25.13 -1.84
N SER A 65 -22.17 25.77 -1.03
CA SER A 65 -22.21 27.21 -0.77
C SER A 65 -20.96 27.94 -1.23
N ASN A 66 -19.81 27.25 -1.18
CA ASN A 66 -18.54 27.82 -1.62
C ASN A 66 -17.64 26.71 -2.20
N VAL A 67 -16.96 27.03 -3.30
CA VAL A 67 -15.91 26.21 -3.89
C VAL A 67 -14.71 27.08 -4.24
N THR A 68 -13.52 26.62 -3.88
CA THR A 68 -12.26 27.29 -4.24
C THR A 68 -11.24 26.25 -4.69
N LEU A 69 -10.40 26.61 -5.67
CA LEU A 69 -9.26 25.81 -6.10
C LEU A 69 -8.01 26.68 -6.05
N GLN A 70 -7.02 26.31 -5.24
CA GLN A 70 -5.76 27.04 -5.14
C GLN A 70 -4.59 26.08 -4.92
N ASN A 71 -3.52 26.20 -5.70
CA ASN A 71 -2.30 25.42 -5.53
C ASN A 71 -2.55 23.90 -5.37
N ASP A 72 -3.42 23.35 -6.23
CA ASP A 72 -3.83 21.94 -6.22
C ASP A 72 -4.68 21.53 -5.00
N GLU A 73 -5.17 22.49 -4.22
CA GLU A 73 -6.09 22.27 -3.11
C GLU A 73 -7.50 22.71 -3.50
N LEU A 74 -8.43 21.76 -3.47
CA LEU A 74 -9.86 21.98 -3.67
C LEU A 74 -10.54 22.09 -2.31
N ASN A 75 -11.21 23.21 -2.05
CA ASN A 75 -12.07 23.37 -0.89
C ASN A 75 -13.54 23.41 -1.31
N LEU A 76 -14.38 22.69 -0.57
CA LEU A 76 -15.82 22.61 -0.76
C LEU A 76 -16.50 22.88 0.58
N ALA A 77 -17.34 23.91 0.68
CA ALA A 77 -18.12 24.19 1.87
C ALA A 77 -19.62 24.19 1.55
N GLY A 78 -20.42 23.58 2.42
CA GLY A 78 -21.85 23.45 2.21
C GLY A 78 -22.56 22.73 3.34
N ALA A 79 -23.72 22.16 3.02
CA ALA A 79 -24.50 21.36 3.95
C ALA A 79 -25.08 20.12 3.27
N VAL A 80 -25.00 18.99 3.95
CA VAL A 80 -25.56 17.70 3.54
C VAL A 80 -26.86 17.46 4.29
N SER A 81 -27.93 17.13 3.59
CA SER A 81 -29.24 16.86 4.20
C SER A 81 -29.79 15.49 3.82
N TYR A 82 -30.32 14.78 4.81
CA TYR A 82 -31.07 13.52 4.68
C TYR A 82 -31.82 13.24 6.00
N ASN A 83 -32.90 12.46 5.97
CA ASN A 83 -33.75 12.17 7.14
C ASN A 83 -34.21 13.42 7.91
N ASP A 84 -34.54 14.51 7.21
CA ASP A 84 -34.91 15.81 7.80
C ASP A 84 -33.82 16.48 8.66
N ASP A 85 -32.61 15.91 8.71
CA ASP A 85 -31.44 16.49 9.36
C ASP A 85 -30.54 17.19 8.33
N THR A 86 -29.83 18.22 8.78
CA THR A 86 -28.83 18.95 7.99
C THR A 86 -27.52 19.04 8.74
N TYR A 87 -26.43 18.71 8.06
CA TYR A 87 -25.08 18.66 8.60
C TYR A 87 -24.17 19.58 7.80
N SER A 88 -23.50 20.52 8.45
CA SER A 88 -22.49 21.35 7.79
C SER A 88 -21.29 20.50 7.37
N VAL A 89 -20.66 20.86 6.26
CA VAL A 89 -19.40 20.24 5.82
C VAL A 89 -18.46 21.32 5.28
N ASN A 90 -17.17 21.21 5.59
CA ASN A 90 -16.13 22.07 5.05
C ASN A 90 -14.90 21.21 4.72
N ILE A 91 -14.81 20.80 3.47
CA ILE A 91 -13.81 19.88 2.94
C ILE A 91 -12.61 20.68 2.45
N SER A 92 -11.41 20.34 2.92
CA SER A 92 -10.15 20.69 2.28
C SER A 92 -9.56 19.42 1.69
N SER A 93 -9.21 19.46 0.40
CA SER A 93 -8.73 18.31 -0.35
C SER A 93 -7.50 18.66 -1.18
N LYS A 94 -6.39 18.00 -0.90
CA LYS A 94 -5.19 18.11 -1.72
C LYS A 94 -5.25 17.11 -2.87
N LEU A 95 -5.16 17.61 -4.10
CA LEU A 95 -5.34 16.83 -5.31
C LEU A 95 -4.03 16.22 -5.80
N TYR A 96 -4.12 15.00 -6.30
CA TYR A 96 -3.02 14.23 -6.86
C TYR A 96 -3.46 13.53 -8.14
N LYS A 97 -2.51 13.29 -9.04
CA LYS A 97 -2.74 12.44 -10.20
C LYS A 97 -2.78 10.98 -9.76
N SER A 98 -3.78 10.23 -10.23
CA SER A 98 -3.85 8.80 -9.98
C SER A 98 -2.72 8.04 -10.68
N GLU A 99 -2.04 7.14 -9.96
CA GLU A 99 -1.09 6.21 -10.57
C GLU A 99 -1.79 5.04 -11.28
N SER A 100 -3.03 4.72 -10.89
CA SER A 100 -3.78 3.59 -11.42
C SER A 100 -4.67 3.92 -12.63
N SER A 101 -4.99 5.21 -12.85
CA SER A 101 -5.91 5.64 -13.91
C SER A 101 -5.54 7.03 -14.47
N ASP A 102 -5.11 7.11 -15.73
CA ASP A 102 -4.64 8.34 -16.37
C ASP A 102 -5.68 9.48 -16.44
N ASN A 103 -6.97 9.15 -16.34
CA ASN A 103 -8.08 10.10 -16.39
C ASN A 103 -8.63 10.48 -15.00
N THR A 104 -7.98 10.07 -13.92
CA THR A 104 -8.47 10.26 -12.55
C THR A 104 -7.52 11.14 -11.73
N VAL A 105 -8.11 12.09 -11.01
CA VAL A 105 -7.47 12.86 -9.94
C VAL A 105 -8.08 12.39 -8.63
N VAL A 106 -7.26 12.13 -7.62
CA VAL A 106 -7.68 11.70 -6.29
C VAL A 106 -7.33 12.77 -5.25
N GLY A 107 -8.16 12.89 -4.22
CA GLY A 107 -8.03 13.91 -3.19
C GLY A 107 -7.74 13.31 -1.81
N ASP A 108 -6.64 13.71 -1.19
CA ASP A 108 -6.42 13.52 0.25
C ASP A 108 -7.23 14.59 1.00
N SER A 109 -8.28 14.17 1.67
CA SER A 109 -9.40 15.04 2.04
C SER A 109 -9.74 14.97 3.54
N SER A 110 -10.06 16.11 4.13
CA SER A 110 -10.51 16.20 5.52
C SER A 110 -11.64 17.22 5.71
N ASP A 111 -12.59 16.89 6.59
CA ASP A 111 -13.68 17.80 6.98
C ASP A 111 -13.29 18.61 8.23
N GLN A 112 -13.22 19.92 8.07
CA GLN A 112 -12.88 20.88 9.12
C GLN A 112 -14.02 21.05 10.14
N THR A 113 -15.25 20.65 9.81
CA THR A 113 -16.37 20.68 10.76
C THR A 113 -16.42 19.45 11.67
N SER A 114 -15.63 18.41 11.37
CA SER A 114 -15.59 17.14 12.09
C SER A 114 -16.92 16.38 12.14
N ASN A 115 -17.83 16.62 11.19
CA ASN A 115 -19.06 15.84 11.05
C ASN A 115 -18.84 14.58 10.22
N PHE A 116 -17.89 14.63 9.28
CA PHE A 116 -17.65 13.54 8.34
C PHE A 116 -16.17 13.12 8.32
N ASP A 117 -15.96 11.84 8.06
CA ASP A 117 -14.74 11.34 7.41
C ASP A 117 -14.98 11.37 5.89
N ILE A 118 -13.91 11.57 5.10
CA ILE A 118 -14.01 11.73 3.63
C ILE A 118 -13.22 10.60 2.95
N PRO A 119 -13.82 9.42 2.74
CA PRO A 119 -13.12 8.28 2.17
C PRO A 119 -12.69 8.51 0.72
N ASN A 120 -13.51 9.23 -0.06
CA ASN A 120 -13.28 9.48 -1.46
C ASN A 120 -13.62 10.92 -1.82
N LEU A 121 -12.71 11.57 -2.52
CA LEU A 121 -12.98 12.68 -3.39
C LEU A 121 -12.13 12.45 -4.63
N SER A 122 -12.77 12.20 -5.76
CA SER A 122 -12.09 11.98 -7.02
C SER A 122 -12.73 12.79 -8.14
N ILE A 123 -11.90 13.26 -9.07
CA ILE A 123 -12.34 13.91 -10.30
C ILE A 123 -11.98 12.96 -11.43
N ILE A 124 -12.99 12.39 -12.07
CA ILE A 124 -12.85 11.40 -13.13
C ILE A 124 -13.25 12.06 -14.44
N LYS A 125 -12.30 12.19 -15.35
CA LYS A 125 -12.54 12.71 -16.70
C LYS A 125 -13.11 11.60 -17.58
N ASP A 126 -14.12 11.92 -18.38
CA ASP A 126 -14.78 10.95 -19.26
C ASP A 126 -15.15 9.66 -18.48
N ILE A 127 -15.99 9.79 -17.46
CA ILE A 127 -16.33 8.68 -16.58
C ILE A 127 -17.08 7.58 -17.36
N PRO A 128 -16.61 6.32 -17.34
CA PRO A 128 -17.32 5.24 -18.00
C PRO A 128 -18.56 4.83 -17.20
N THR A 129 -19.60 4.35 -17.88
CA THR A 129 -20.88 3.95 -17.29
C THR A 129 -20.74 3.03 -16.07
N ASN A 130 -19.76 2.12 -16.08
CA ASN A 130 -19.55 1.15 -15.00
C ASN A 130 -18.87 1.72 -13.74
N LYS A 131 -18.47 2.99 -13.75
CA LYS A 131 -17.95 3.71 -12.58
C LYS A 131 -18.97 4.66 -11.95
N LEU A 132 -20.10 4.90 -12.63
CA LEU A 132 -21.23 5.65 -12.07
C LEU A 132 -22.02 4.77 -11.10
N LEU A 133 -22.43 5.34 -9.98
CA LEU A 133 -23.19 4.65 -8.94
C LEU A 133 -24.70 4.75 -9.17
N PHE A 134 -25.20 5.93 -9.54
CA PHE A 134 -26.64 6.17 -9.64
C PHE A 134 -27.07 7.27 -10.63
N SER A 135 -26.13 8.01 -11.24
CA SER A 135 -26.42 9.07 -12.20
C SER A 135 -26.06 8.68 -13.65
N PRO A 136 -26.85 7.81 -14.32
CA PRO A 136 -26.56 7.37 -15.69
C PRO A 136 -26.55 8.51 -16.72
N GLU A 137 -27.17 9.64 -16.42
CA GLU A 137 -27.14 10.85 -17.24
C GLU A 137 -25.76 11.51 -17.34
N LEU A 138 -24.83 11.14 -16.44
CA LEU A 138 -23.45 11.63 -16.42
C LEU A 138 -22.48 10.72 -17.18
N ASP A 139 -22.98 9.74 -17.94
CA ASP A 139 -22.16 8.85 -18.75
C ASP A 139 -21.27 9.66 -19.72
N HIS A 140 -19.97 9.34 -19.73
CA HIS A 140 -18.95 10.06 -20.49
C HIS A 140 -18.78 11.56 -20.15
N ALA A 141 -19.26 12.00 -18.98
CA ALA A 141 -19.02 13.34 -18.47
C ALA A 141 -17.76 13.39 -17.57
N ASP A 142 -17.26 14.60 -17.32
CA ASP A 142 -16.26 14.85 -16.28
C ASP A 142 -16.99 15.03 -14.94
N VAL A 143 -16.75 14.12 -13.99
CA VAL A 143 -17.52 14.00 -12.74
C VAL A 143 -16.62 14.07 -11.51
N ILE A 144 -17.08 14.78 -10.49
CA ILE A 144 -16.57 14.66 -9.12
C ILE A 144 -17.39 13.59 -8.43
N GLN A 145 -16.74 12.51 -8.02
CA GLN A 145 -17.34 11.51 -7.17
C GLN A 145 -16.80 11.71 -5.76
N PHE A 146 -17.68 11.97 -4.79
CA PHE A 146 -17.25 12.15 -3.41
C PHE A 146 -18.17 11.45 -2.41
N PHE A 147 -17.56 10.89 -1.38
CA PHE A 147 -18.23 10.11 -0.35
C PHE A 147 -17.96 10.71 1.03
N LEU A 148 -18.99 10.76 1.87
CA LEU A 148 -18.94 11.31 3.21
C LEU A 148 -19.48 10.27 4.19
N LEU A 149 -18.61 9.77 5.07
CA LEU A 149 -18.99 8.87 6.15
C LEU A 149 -19.23 9.71 7.40
N LYS A 150 -20.45 9.71 7.94
CA LYS A 150 -20.73 10.46 9.17
C LYS A 150 -19.91 9.89 10.34
N LYS A 151 -19.24 10.78 11.07
CA LYS A 151 -18.32 10.37 12.14
C LYS A 151 -19.03 9.55 13.20
N GLY A 152 -18.41 8.43 13.57
CA GLY A 152 -18.90 7.53 14.60
C GLY A 152 -20.12 6.70 14.19
N THR A 153 -20.55 6.75 12.94
CA THR A 153 -21.64 5.91 12.41
C THR A 153 -21.17 5.12 11.17
N ARG A 154 -22.11 4.40 10.54
CA ARG A 154 -21.92 3.73 9.25
C ARG A 154 -22.84 4.33 8.17
N GLU A 155 -23.19 5.60 8.33
CA GLU A 155 -24.02 6.35 7.38
C GLU A 155 -23.10 6.96 6.31
N LEU A 156 -23.24 6.51 5.06
CA LEU A 156 -22.42 6.93 3.92
C LEU A 156 -23.28 7.73 2.93
N SER A 157 -23.01 9.02 2.81
CA SER A 157 -23.56 9.87 1.75
C SER A 157 -22.65 9.85 0.53
N MET A 158 -23.24 9.75 -0.65
CA MET A 158 -22.55 9.58 -1.93
C MET A 158 -23.13 10.55 -2.95
N PHE A 159 -22.26 11.18 -3.72
CA PHE A 159 -22.63 12.22 -4.67
C PHE A 159 -21.80 12.12 -5.95
N GLU A 160 -22.44 12.42 -7.08
CA GLU A 160 -21.85 12.46 -8.42
C GLU A 160 -22.15 13.85 -9.03
N ILE A 161 -21.16 14.76 -8.99
CA ILE A 161 -21.32 16.14 -9.43
C ILE A 161 -20.67 16.34 -10.80
N PRO A 162 -21.38 16.84 -11.83
CA PRO A 162 -20.74 17.21 -13.08
C PRO A 162 -19.80 18.40 -12.87
N THR A 163 -18.53 18.26 -13.27
CA THR A 163 -17.54 19.35 -13.13
C THR A 163 -17.93 20.62 -13.89
N SER A 164 -18.77 20.51 -14.93
CA SER A 164 -19.33 21.64 -15.66
C SER A 164 -20.18 22.58 -14.80
N SER A 165 -20.72 22.09 -13.68
CA SER A 165 -21.43 22.89 -12.67
C SER A 165 -20.51 23.70 -11.77
N LEU A 166 -19.20 23.39 -11.75
CA LEU A 166 -18.18 24.08 -10.94
C LEU A 166 -17.12 24.72 -11.86
N PRO A 167 -17.37 25.93 -12.38
CA PRO A 167 -16.49 26.59 -13.37
C PRO A 167 -15.03 26.69 -12.93
N ILE A 168 -14.77 26.79 -11.63
CA ILE A 168 -13.43 26.87 -11.02
C ILE A 168 -12.54 25.66 -11.36
N LEU A 169 -13.12 24.50 -11.64
CA LEU A 169 -12.36 23.30 -12.00
C LEU A 169 -11.79 23.34 -13.42
N LYS A 170 -12.21 24.29 -14.27
CA LYS A 170 -11.61 24.49 -15.60
C LYS A 170 -10.13 24.87 -15.52
N ASP A 171 -9.72 25.46 -14.39
CA ASP A 171 -8.34 25.88 -14.15
C ASP A 171 -7.46 24.74 -13.59
N LEU A 172 -8.03 23.55 -13.33
CA LEU A 172 -7.29 22.39 -12.85
C LEU A 172 -6.37 21.84 -13.95
N ASN A 173 -5.08 22.10 -13.81
CA ASN A 173 -4.06 21.53 -14.68
C ASN A 173 -3.52 20.21 -14.11
N VAL A 174 -4.12 19.09 -14.52
CA VAL A 174 -3.74 17.74 -14.07
C VAL A 174 -2.25 17.42 -14.32
N ASN A 175 -1.61 18.06 -15.31
CA ASN A 175 -0.22 17.78 -15.65
C ASN A 175 0.80 18.34 -14.65
N VAL A 176 0.39 19.24 -13.74
CA VAL A 176 1.28 19.78 -12.69
C VAL A 176 1.08 19.09 -11.34
N LEU A 177 0.06 18.24 -11.22
CA LEU A 177 -0.19 17.47 -10.01
C LEU A 177 0.92 16.44 -9.79
N ASN A 178 1.26 16.22 -8.52
CA ASN A 178 2.12 15.12 -8.14
C ASN A 178 1.37 13.79 -8.27
N ASP A 179 2.09 12.72 -8.58
CA ASP A 179 1.54 11.36 -8.51
C ASP A 179 1.20 11.00 -7.06
N ASN A 180 0.04 10.39 -6.85
CA ASN A 180 -0.35 9.86 -5.57
C ASN A 180 0.36 8.54 -5.29
N LYS A 181 0.99 8.44 -4.11
CA LYS A 181 1.72 7.24 -3.69
C LYS A 181 0.99 6.43 -2.63
N ASP A 182 -0.10 6.96 -2.09
CA ASP A 182 -0.90 6.26 -1.09
C ASP A 182 -1.98 5.45 -1.78
N ILE A 183 -1.86 4.13 -1.68
CA ILE A 183 -2.83 3.20 -2.27
C ILE A 183 -4.22 3.33 -1.64
N SER A 184 -4.33 3.83 -0.41
CA SER A 184 -5.64 4.04 0.23
C SER A 184 -6.40 5.22 -0.36
N ASP A 185 -5.68 6.19 -0.94
CA ASP A 185 -6.27 7.30 -1.71
C ASP A 185 -6.64 6.85 -3.14
N GLU A 186 -5.85 5.96 -3.76
CA GLU A 186 -6.20 5.33 -5.05
C GLU A 186 -7.44 4.43 -4.94
N HIS A 187 -7.52 3.69 -3.83
CA HIS A 187 -8.51 2.65 -3.60
C HIS A 187 -9.31 3.01 -2.35
N TRP A 188 -10.20 4.00 -2.48
CA TRP A 188 -10.99 4.54 -1.37
C TRP A 188 -11.73 3.48 -0.55
N TRP A 189 -12.11 2.35 -1.16
CA TRP A 189 -12.78 1.25 -0.48
C TRP A 189 -11.95 0.63 0.65
N LEU A 190 -10.62 0.77 0.60
CA LEU A 190 -9.71 0.33 1.68
C LEU A 190 -9.93 1.12 2.98
N LYS A 191 -10.48 2.33 2.91
CA LYS A 191 -10.81 3.16 4.07
C LYS A 191 -12.17 2.81 4.69
N LEU A 192 -13.05 2.12 3.95
CA LEU A 192 -14.44 1.87 4.34
C LEU A 192 -14.75 0.40 4.64
N PHE A 193 -14.13 -0.51 3.88
CA PHE A 193 -14.54 -1.91 3.87
C PHE A 193 -13.47 -2.82 4.45
N THR A 194 -13.94 -3.89 5.07
CA THR A 194 -13.13 -5.05 5.45
C THR A 194 -13.25 -6.09 4.35
N PRO A 195 -12.15 -6.61 3.79
CA PRO A 195 -12.24 -7.57 2.70
C PRO A 195 -12.78 -8.91 3.19
N VAL A 196 -13.48 -9.61 2.29
CA VAL A 196 -13.67 -11.05 2.43
C VAL A 196 -12.36 -11.75 2.10
N MET A 197 -11.80 -12.44 3.08
CA MET A 197 -10.54 -13.17 2.92
C MET A 197 -10.81 -14.65 2.60
N THR A 198 -10.18 -15.13 1.52
CA THR A 198 -10.09 -16.56 1.20
C THR A 198 -8.64 -16.99 1.29
N ASP A 199 -8.39 -18.10 1.99
CA ASP A 199 -7.07 -18.70 2.14
C ASP A 199 -7.01 -20.00 1.33
N ASN A 200 -6.21 -19.99 0.27
CA ASN A 200 -5.94 -21.16 -0.55
C ASN A 200 -4.50 -21.62 -0.32
N SER A 201 -4.15 -21.90 0.93
CA SER A 201 -2.88 -22.55 1.25
C SER A 201 -2.90 -24.01 0.86
N THR A 202 -1.81 -24.48 0.28
CA THR A 202 -1.62 -25.89 -0.10
C THR A 202 -1.40 -26.82 1.11
N SER A 203 -1.71 -26.35 2.34
CA SER A 203 -1.53 -27.12 3.58
C SER A 203 -2.53 -26.86 4.73
N ASN A 204 -3.57 -26.00 4.62
CA ASN A 204 -4.40 -25.63 5.80
C ASN A 204 -5.85 -26.17 5.85
N THR A 205 -6.06 -27.48 5.76
CA THR A 205 -7.28 -28.06 6.38
C THR A 205 -7.02 -29.19 7.36
N ASP A 206 -5.76 -29.51 7.66
CA ASP A 206 -5.43 -30.52 8.67
C ASP A 206 -5.04 -29.87 10.02
N PRO A 207 -5.74 -30.13 11.14
CA PRO A 207 -5.29 -29.76 12.47
C PRO A 207 -3.93 -30.37 12.87
N ASN A 208 -3.38 -31.30 12.07
CA ASN A 208 -1.98 -31.73 12.10
C ASN A 208 -1.08 -30.85 11.21
N ARG A 209 -0.98 -29.57 11.55
CA ARG A 209 -0.07 -28.61 10.90
C ARG A 209 1.33 -29.25 10.70
N PRO A 210 2.00 -29.11 9.54
CA PRO A 210 3.36 -29.62 9.35
C PRO A 210 4.28 -28.95 10.36
N SER A 211 4.51 -29.66 11.46
CA SER A 211 5.51 -29.29 12.43
C SER A 211 6.87 -29.57 11.81
N VAL A 212 7.90 -28.81 12.17
CA VAL A 212 9.30 -29.21 11.91
C VAL A 212 9.58 -30.60 12.55
N LEU A 213 8.71 -31.06 13.45
CA LEU A 213 8.71 -32.38 14.08
C LEU A 213 7.99 -33.48 13.27
N ALA A 214 7.40 -33.18 12.11
CA ALA A 214 6.79 -34.19 11.26
C ALA A 214 7.84 -35.16 10.70
N THR A 215 7.48 -36.43 10.52
CA THR A 215 8.39 -37.47 9.98
C THR A 215 8.81 -37.20 8.53
N ASN A 216 7.98 -36.50 7.77
CA ASN A 216 8.26 -36.03 6.41
C ASN A 216 7.87 -34.55 6.31
N PRO A 217 8.72 -33.64 6.79
CA PRO A 217 8.41 -32.22 6.71
C PRO A 217 8.47 -31.74 5.25
N PRO A 218 7.70 -30.71 4.88
CA PRO A 218 7.67 -30.21 3.51
C PRO A 218 9.00 -29.54 3.13
N ALA A 219 9.59 -29.94 2.00
CA ALA A 219 10.79 -29.31 1.44
C ALA A 219 10.51 -27.91 0.84
N THR A 220 9.24 -27.61 0.59
CA THR A 220 8.70 -26.30 0.21
C THR A 220 7.29 -26.16 0.75
N ASP A 221 6.88 -24.96 1.12
CA ASP A 221 5.52 -24.64 1.55
C ASP A 221 5.05 -23.36 0.86
N SER A 222 3.76 -23.22 0.62
CA SER A 222 3.19 -22.05 -0.05
C SER A 222 1.82 -21.66 0.48
N ASP A 223 1.63 -20.36 0.58
CA ASP A 223 0.37 -19.73 1.00
C ASP A 223 -0.06 -18.76 -0.09
N THR A 224 -1.34 -18.82 -0.45
CA THR A 224 -1.96 -17.84 -1.34
C THR A 224 -3.15 -17.25 -0.62
N LYS A 225 -3.08 -15.94 -0.38
CA LYS A 225 -4.18 -15.19 0.21
C LYS A 225 -4.88 -14.36 -0.84
N THR A 226 -6.21 -14.38 -0.78
CA THR A 226 -7.07 -13.57 -1.63
C THR A 226 -7.93 -12.66 -0.77
N PHE A 227 -7.89 -11.37 -1.06
CA PHE A 227 -8.69 -10.34 -0.40
C PHE A 227 -9.66 -9.76 -1.42
N THR A 228 -10.96 -9.87 -1.13
CA THR A 228 -12.03 -9.41 -2.02
C THR A 228 -12.77 -8.26 -1.39
N TYR A 229 -12.86 -7.15 -2.10
CA TYR A 229 -13.71 -6.01 -1.77
C TYR A 229 -14.84 -5.89 -2.79
N SER A 230 -15.98 -5.38 -2.34
CA SER A 230 -17.10 -5.04 -3.19
C SER A 230 -17.58 -3.66 -2.80
N ASP A 231 -17.91 -2.83 -3.77
CA ASP A 231 -18.45 -1.48 -3.57
C ASP A 231 -19.81 -1.30 -4.27
N GLY A 232 -20.50 -2.40 -4.57
CA GLY A 232 -21.85 -2.38 -5.13
C GLY A 232 -22.10 -3.50 -6.13
N PRO A 233 -23.28 -3.49 -6.77
CA PRO A 233 -23.67 -4.51 -7.74
C PRO A 233 -22.72 -4.53 -8.94
N GLY A 234 -21.92 -5.60 -9.04
CA GLY A 234 -21.09 -5.87 -10.21
C GLY A 234 -19.67 -5.32 -10.14
N ASN A 235 -19.30 -4.61 -9.08
CA ASN A 235 -17.93 -4.12 -8.87
C ASN A 235 -17.24 -4.93 -7.76
N VAL A 236 -16.18 -5.63 -8.16
CA VAL A 236 -15.43 -6.54 -7.31
C VAL A 236 -13.94 -6.35 -7.54
N TYR A 237 -13.24 -6.02 -6.46
CA TYR A 237 -11.79 -5.88 -6.42
C TYR A 237 -11.19 -7.09 -5.73
N ARG A 238 -10.41 -7.88 -6.46
CA ARG A 238 -9.76 -9.08 -5.92
C ARG A 238 -8.26 -8.91 -5.97
N TYR A 239 -7.64 -8.95 -4.80
CA TYR A 239 -6.20 -8.88 -4.65
C TYR A 239 -5.65 -10.24 -4.19
N GLU A 240 -4.58 -10.69 -4.82
CA GLU A 240 -3.96 -11.98 -4.55
C GLU A 240 -2.47 -11.80 -4.25
N ILE A 241 -1.99 -12.44 -3.20
CA ILE A 241 -0.56 -12.56 -2.87
C ILE A 241 -0.20 -14.02 -2.68
N GLY A 242 0.84 -14.45 -3.38
CA GLY A 242 1.45 -15.77 -3.24
C GLY A 242 2.78 -15.66 -2.51
N LEU A 243 2.98 -16.54 -1.53
CA LEU A 243 4.21 -16.68 -0.75
C LEU A 243 4.71 -18.11 -0.84
N LYS A 244 6.04 -18.27 -0.81
CA LYS A 244 6.68 -19.58 -0.79
C LYS A 244 7.84 -19.60 0.19
N ALA A 245 7.92 -20.66 1.00
CA ALA A 245 9.12 -21.01 1.74
C ALA A 245 9.95 -22.05 0.98
N PHE A 246 11.27 -21.92 1.05
CA PHE A 246 12.23 -22.81 0.39
C PHE A 246 13.42 -23.07 1.30
N SER A 247 14.14 -24.16 1.04
CA SER A 247 15.36 -24.50 1.77
C SER A 247 16.36 -25.25 0.92
N ASN A 248 17.63 -25.13 1.32
CA ASN A 248 18.77 -25.89 0.84
C ASN A 248 19.48 -26.45 2.07
N VAL A 249 19.30 -27.74 2.35
CA VAL A 249 19.88 -28.42 3.51
C VAL A 249 20.92 -29.43 3.07
N TYR A 250 22.07 -29.43 3.73
CA TYR A 250 23.19 -30.30 3.40
C TYR A 250 23.39 -31.36 4.49
N SER A 251 23.71 -32.58 4.07
CA SER A 251 24.13 -33.67 4.96
C SER A 251 25.65 -33.64 5.18
N TYR A 252 26.13 -34.24 6.27
CA TYR A 252 27.56 -34.31 6.56
C TYR A 252 28.23 -35.36 5.67
N ASN A 253 28.68 -34.97 4.48
CA ASN A 253 29.52 -35.83 3.64
C ASN A 253 30.99 -35.74 4.10
N LYS A 254 31.28 -36.26 5.30
CA LYS A 254 32.60 -36.27 5.97
C LYS A 254 33.19 -34.90 6.31
N THR A 255 32.42 -33.83 6.15
CA THR A 255 32.86 -32.44 6.35
C THR A 255 31.91 -31.76 7.34
N SER A 256 32.45 -31.21 8.42
CA SER A 256 31.75 -30.36 9.41
C SER A 256 32.61 -29.11 9.63
N PRO A 257 32.02 -27.90 9.76
CA PRO A 257 30.59 -27.60 9.75
C PRO A 257 29.93 -27.66 8.35
N GLN A 258 28.58 -27.69 8.32
CA GLN A 258 27.76 -27.51 7.11
C GLN A 258 26.90 -26.26 7.25
N THR A 259 26.62 -25.57 6.15
CA THR A 259 25.76 -24.38 6.15
C THR A 259 24.49 -24.64 5.36
N ASP A 260 23.36 -24.65 6.06
CA ASP A 260 22.04 -24.73 5.46
C ASP A 260 21.52 -23.32 5.14
N SER A 261 20.56 -23.22 4.22
CA SER A 261 19.86 -21.97 3.91
C SER A 261 18.35 -22.19 3.84
N PHE A 262 17.62 -21.23 4.36
CA PHE A 262 16.16 -21.16 4.32
C PHE A 262 15.74 -19.79 3.81
N GLY A 263 14.54 -19.70 3.23
CA GLY A 263 14.00 -18.41 2.85
C GLY A 263 12.51 -18.42 2.64
N MET A 264 11.95 -17.22 2.59
CA MET A 264 10.57 -16.93 2.27
C MET A 264 10.54 -15.89 1.16
N GLN A 265 9.76 -16.11 0.12
CA GLN A 265 9.71 -15.27 -1.08
C GLN A 265 8.28 -14.92 -1.47
N VAL A 266 8.07 -13.71 -1.96
CA VAL A 266 6.85 -13.31 -2.67
C VAL A 266 6.89 -13.87 -4.08
N THR A 267 5.98 -14.78 -4.43
CA THR A 267 5.93 -15.46 -5.73
C THR A 267 4.93 -14.84 -6.69
N SER A 268 3.88 -14.20 -6.18
CA SER A 268 2.89 -13.49 -7.01
C SER A 268 2.29 -12.31 -6.26
N HIS A 269 2.01 -11.25 -7.01
CA HIS A 269 1.08 -10.17 -6.65
C HIS A 269 0.15 -9.96 -7.84
N LYS A 270 -1.15 -10.04 -7.62
CA LYS A 270 -2.15 -9.81 -8.67
C LYS A 270 -3.30 -8.97 -8.15
N TYR A 271 -3.83 -8.12 -9.00
CA TYR A 271 -5.02 -7.34 -8.75
C TYR A 271 -5.99 -7.55 -9.92
N TYR A 272 -7.24 -7.90 -9.60
CA TYR A 272 -8.31 -8.06 -10.55
C TYR A 272 -9.42 -7.07 -10.23
N TYR A 273 -9.96 -6.44 -11.26
CA TYR A 273 -11.21 -5.69 -11.20
C TYR A 273 -12.22 -6.41 -12.10
N ASN A 274 -13.34 -6.83 -11.54
CA ASN A 274 -14.39 -7.58 -12.25
C ASN A 274 -13.83 -8.79 -13.03
N ASN A 275 -12.95 -9.53 -12.37
CA ASN A 275 -12.18 -10.68 -12.91
C ASN A 275 -11.18 -10.35 -14.04
N VAL A 276 -10.99 -9.09 -14.40
CA VAL A 276 -9.97 -8.65 -15.36
C VAL A 276 -8.70 -8.29 -14.61
N LEU A 277 -7.59 -8.94 -14.96
CA LEU A 277 -6.27 -8.66 -14.38
C LEU A 277 -5.84 -7.22 -14.73
N GLN A 278 -5.53 -6.44 -13.70
CA GLN A 278 -5.04 -5.07 -13.81
C GLN A 278 -3.51 -5.07 -13.76
N SER A 279 -2.88 -4.09 -14.41
CA SER A 279 -1.42 -4.05 -14.57
C SER A 279 -0.68 -3.60 -13.31
N ASN A 280 0.38 -4.34 -12.95
CA ASN A 280 1.54 -3.92 -12.14
C ASN A 280 1.30 -3.20 -10.79
N VAL A 281 0.17 -3.43 -10.13
CA VAL A 281 -0.01 -2.97 -8.75
C VAL A 281 0.60 -3.99 -7.79
N ASN A 282 1.55 -3.56 -6.97
CA ASN A 282 2.10 -4.30 -5.84
C ASN A 282 1.48 -3.75 -4.55
N PRO A 283 0.22 -4.08 -4.24
CA PRO A 283 -0.52 -3.37 -3.21
C PRO A 283 -0.14 -3.79 -1.79
N PHE A 284 0.51 -4.94 -1.65
CA PHE A 284 0.73 -5.57 -0.36
C PHE A 284 2.17 -5.45 0.10
N TYR A 285 2.29 -5.25 1.40
CA TYR A 285 3.49 -5.46 2.18
C TYR A 285 3.35 -6.78 2.95
N VAL A 286 4.42 -7.55 2.97
CA VAL A 286 4.62 -8.67 3.90
C VAL A 286 5.56 -8.18 4.99
N PHE A 287 5.07 -8.13 6.23
CA PHE A 287 5.78 -7.52 7.35
C PHE A 287 5.57 -8.28 8.66
N ASN A 288 6.20 -7.80 9.74
CA ASN A 288 6.28 -8.49 11.03
C ASN A 288 6.79 -9.93 10.88
N VAL A 289 7.72 -10.13 9.95
CA VAL A 289 8.19 -11.48 9.62
C VAL A 289 9.17 -11.95 10.67
N THR A 290 8.92 -13.14 11.19
CA THR A 290 9.86 -13.82 12.09
C THR A 290 10.21 -15.17 11.53
N GLY A 291 11.49 -15.38 11.26
CA GLY A 291 12.06 -16.67 10.91
C GLY A 291 12.55 -17.40 12.16
N THR A 292 12.15 -18.65 12.33
CA THR A 292 12.60 -19.51 13.42
C THR A 292 13.25 -20.76 12.83
N GLU A 293 14.57 -20.85 12.93
CA GLU A 293 15.32 -22.06 12.53
C GLU A 293 15.35 -23.07 13.68
N VAL A 294 15.26 -24.35 13.36
CA VAL A 294 15.22 -25.44 14.33
C VAL A 294 15.98 -26.66 13.79
N LEU A 295 16.86 -27.22 14.63
CA LEU A 295 17.43 -28.55 14.50
C LEU A 295 16.65 -29.51 15.39
N THR A 296 16.12 -30.59 14.81
CA THR A 296 15.35 -31.59 15.55
C THR A 296 15.63 -33.01 15.04
N SER A 297 15.11 -34.03 15.71
CA SER A 297 15.11 -35.41 15.21
C SER A 297 13.68 -35.98 15.27
N PRO A 298 13.21 -36.60 14.18
CA PRO A 298 11.87 -37.19 14.12
C PRO A 298 11.70 -38.43 15.02
N SER A 299 12.81 -39.00 15.51
CA SER A 299 12.82 -40.20 16.37
C SER A 299 12.51 -39.93 17.85
N GLY A 300 12.29 -38.67 18.24
CA GLY A 300 12.10 -38.26 19.65
C GLY A 300 13.38 -38.28 20.50
N SER A 301 14.50 -38.76 19.95
CA SER A 301 15.82 -38.58 20.56
C SER A 301 16.32 -37.14 20.33
N ALA A 302 17.09 -36.58 21.26
CA ALA A 302 17.58 -35.22 21.12
C ALA A 302 18.54 -35.12 19.92
N ASN A 303 18.28 -34.19 19.00
CA ASN A 303 19.30 -33.77 18.04
C ASN A 303 20.41 -33.07 18.83
N LEU A 304 21.61 -33.65 18.85
CA LEU A 304 22.75 -33.08 19.58
C LEU A 304 23.55 -32.10 18.74
N ASP A 305 23.30 -32.06 17.42
CA ASP A 305 23.95 -31.11 16.55
C ASP A 305 23.55 -29.70 16.95
N GLU A 306 24.49 -28.78 16.80
CA GLU A 306 24.35 -27.43 17.30
C GLU A 306 24.67 -26.41 16.21
N ILE A 307 23.99 -25.27 16.34
CA ILE A 307 24.16 -24.09 15.51
C ILE A 307 25.36 -23.32 16.08
N THR A 308 26.31 -23.00 15.21
CA THR A 308 27.50 -22.21 15.56
C THR A 308 27.57 -20.87 14.85
N LEU A 309 26.79 -20.69 13.79
CA LEU A 309 26.60 -19.41 13.13
C LEU A 309 25.17 -19.30 12.62
N ALA A 310 24.55 -18.15 12.85
CA ALA A 310 23.32 -17.75 12.18
C ALA A 310 23.55 -16.41 11.47
N ASN A 311 23.29 -16.34 10.17
CA ASN A 311 23.21 -15.08 9.43
C ASN A 311 21.83 -14.93 8.81
N TRP A 312 21.36 -13.70 8.73
CA TRP A 312 20.10 -13.38 8.08
C TRP A 312 20.25 -12.16 7.17
N GLY A 313 19.34 -12.06 6.25
CA GLY A 313 19.28 -10.91 5.36
C GLY A 313 18.00 -10.92 4.57
N ASN A 314 17.71 -9.79 3.97
CA ASN A 314 16.59 -9.59 3.09
C ASN A 314 17.12 -9.11 1.73
N ILE A 315 16.49 -9.63 0.69
CA ILE A 315 16.68 -9.20 -0.69
C ILE A 315 15.39 -8.50 -1.07
N THR A 316 15.46 -7.20 -1.22
CA THR A 316 14.33 -6.36 -1.63
C THR A 316 14.63 -5.77 -3.00
N THR A 317 13.68 -5.86 -3.89
CA THR A 317 13.77 -5.34 -5.25
C THR A 317 13.13 -3.96 -5.25
N SER A 318 13.96 -2.92 -5.16
CA SER A 318 13.44 -1.57 -5.38
C SER A 318 13.32 -1.32 -6.88
N LYS A 319 12.08 -1.12 -7.37
CA LYS A 319 11.85 -0.57 -8.71
C LYS A 319 12.18 0.92 -8.72
N LYS A 320 13.45 1.27 -8.64
CA LYS A 320 13.94 2.60 -8.99
C LYS A 320 14.50 2.55 -10.41
N GLY A 321 13.67 2.97 -11.36
CA GLY A 321 14.06 3.06 -12.76
C GLY A 321 12.98 2.56 -13.73
N GLY A 322 13.19 2.84 -15.01
CA GLY A 322 12.26 2.55 -16.09
C GLY A 322 12.76 3.16 -17.40
N LEU A 323 12.11 2.80 -18.50
CA LEU A 323 12.30 3.46 -19.78
C LEU A 323 11.51 4.76 -19.75
N THR A 324 12.21 5.90 -19.65
CA THR A 324 11.56 7.20 -19.84
C THR A 324 11.91 7.68 -21.23
N ILE A 325 10.91 7.71 -22.12
CA ILE A 325 11.03 8.37 -23.42
C ILE A 325 10.46 9.77 -23.22
N SER A 326 11.34 10.75 -22.98
CA SER A 326 10.90 12.14 -22.85
C SER A 326 10.52 12.70 -24.22
N ASN A 327 9.29 13.22 -24.32
CA ASN A 327 8.66 13.96 -25.41
C ASN A 327 9.43 14.02 -26.74
N PRO A 328 9.09 13.21 -27.76
CA PRO A 328 9.68 13.36 -29.08
C PRO A 328 9.25 14.69 -29.69
N THR A 329 10.15 15.67 -29.75
CA THR A 329 9.93 16.91 -30.50
C THR A 329 10.26 16.71 -31.98
N LEU A 330 9.22 16.68 -32.81
CA LEU A 330 9.35 16.80 -34.27
C LEU A 330 9.59 18.27 -34.63
N THR A 331 10.82 18.60 -35.00
CA THR A 331 11.16 19.92 -35.54
C THR A 331 11.24 19.80 -37.05
N PHE A 332 10.34 20.43 -37.79
CA PHE A 332 10.38 20.42 -39.25
C PHE A 332 11.72 21.02 -39.73
N GLY A 333 12.59 20.16 -40.28
CA GLY A 333 13.87 20.55 -40.87
C GLY A 333 15.13 20.00 -40.20
N THR A 334 15.06 19.33 -39.04
CA THR A 334 16.23 18.68 -38.40
C THR A 334 15.86 17.42 -37.60
N LEU A 335 16.83 16.51 -37.48
CA LEU A 335 16.77 15.18 -36.85
C LEU A 335 15.88 15.08 -35.60
N LEU A 336 15.09 14.00 -35.54
CA LEU A 336 14.38 13.55 -34.33
C LEU A 336 15.38 13.35 -33.19
N ASN A 337 15.32 14.20 -32.16
CA ASN A 337 16.07 14.02 -30.92
C ASN A 337 15.17 13.27 -29.93
N VAL A 338 15.39 11.96 -29.82
CA VAL A 338 14.74 11.11 -28.81
C VAL A 338 15.75 10.86 -27.69
N ALA A 339 15.49 11.45 -26.52
CA ALA A 339 16.24 11.10 -25.33
C ALA A 339 15.62 9.84 -24.71
N VAL A 340 16.37 8.74 -24.77
CA VAL A 340 16.02 7.48 -24.11
C VAL A 340 16.82 7.38 -22.83
N ASN A 341 16.17 7.61 -21.69
CA ASN A 341 16.77 7.36 -20.40
C ASN A 341 16.30 6.00 -19.88
N TRP A 342 17.25 5.10 -19.67
CA TRP A 342 17.01 3.81 -19.04
C TRP A 342 17.73 3.79 -17.69
N THR A 343 16.97 3.59 -16.62
CA THR A 343 17.55 3.34 -15.30
C THR A 343 17.30 1.87 -14.95
N PRO A 344 18.35 1.05 -14.72
CA PRO A 344 18.19 -0.35 -14.36
C PRO A 344 17.45 -0.50 -13.03
N THR A 345 16.52 -1.47 -12.97
CA THR A 345 16.01 -1.98 -11.69
C THR A 345 17.18 -2.46 -10.84
N SER A 346 17.23 -2.02 -9.58
CA SER A 346 18.31 -2.40 -8.66
C SER A 346 17.80 -3.35 -7.58
N THR A 347 18.51 -4.46 -7.38
CA THR A 347 18.29 -5.37 -6.27
C THR A 347 19.15 -4.91 -5.11
N VAL A 348 18.51 -4.58 -3.98
CA VAL A 348 19.21 -4.23 -2.74
C VAL A 348 19.23 -5.47 -1.86
N VAL A 349 20.42 -5.86 -1.43
CA VAL A 349 20.63 -6.98 -0.50
C VAL A 349 21.14 -6.40 0.81
N THR A 350 20.29 -6.39 1.83
CA THR A 350 20.66 -6.00 3.19
C THR A 350 20.90 -7.26 4.00
N ARG A 351 22.08 -7.39 4.62
CA ARG A 351 22.40 -8.51 5.51
C ARG A 351 22.68 -7.95 6.90
N VAL A 352 22.11 -8.59 7.92
CA VAL A 352 22.30 -8.23 9.33
C VAL A 352 22.78 -9.48 10.06
N GLY A 353 23.80 -9.34 10.91
CA GLY A 353 24.55 -10.49 11.44
C GLY A 353 25.67 -10.93 10.48
N PRO A 354 26.67 -11.69 10.96
CA PRO A 354 26.55 -12.91 11.79
C PRO A 354 26.26 -12.73 13.28
N GLN A 355 25.49 -13.66 13.85
CA GLN A 355 25.56 -14.05 15.26
C GLN A 355 26.29 -15.39 15.38
N ALA A 356 27.46 -15.37 16.02
CA ALA A 356 28.24 -16.59 16.29
C ALA A 356 27.89 -17.17 17.67
N TYR A 357 27.91 -18.49 17.76
CA TYR A 357 27.74 -19.24 19.00
C TYR A 357 28.97 -20.11 19.22
N GLN A 358 29.40 -20.23 20.48
CA GLN A 358 30.52 -21.09 20.83
C GLN A 358 30.14 -22.56 20.63
N TYR A 359 31.09 -23.36 20.16
CA TYR A 359 30.93 -24.81 20.14
C TYR A 359 30.70 -25.34 21.57
N GLY A 360 29.76 -26.27 21.73
CA GLY A 360 29.29 -26.79 23.01
C GLY A 360 28.16 -25.98 23.66
N SER A 361 27.68 -24.91 23.01
CA SER A 361 26.57 -24.09 23.50
C SER A 361 25.20 -24.77 23.38
N LYS A 362 25.10 -25.87 22.63
CA LYS A 362 23.86 -26.65 22.44
C LYS A 362 22.69 -25.81 21.89
N VAL A 363 23.01 -24.80 21.08
CA VAL A 363 21.99 -23.98 20.42
C VAL A 363 21.38 -24.82 19.29
N CYS A 364 20.11 -25.21 19.43
CA CYS A 364 19.40 -26.01 18.43
C CYS A 364 18.28 -25.22 17.72
N GLY A 365 18.21 -23.90 17.94
CA GLY A 365 17.30 -23.04 17.20
C GLY A 365 17.57 -21.57 17.43
N VAL A 366 17.21 -20.74 16.45
CA VAL A 366 17.35 -19.29 16.49
C VAL A 366 16.07 -18.64 15.98
N LYS A 367 15.67 -17.53 16.60
CA LYS A 367 14.48 -16.76 16.23
C LYS A 367 14.90 -15.35 15.83
N ILE A 368 14.63 -15.00 14.57
CA ILE A 368 15.11 -13.79 13.93
C ILE A 368 13.92 -12.95 13.44
N PRO A 369 13.68 -11.76 13.99
CA PRO A 369 12.74 -10.81 13.41
C PRO A 369 13.38 -10.08 12.21
N PHE A 370 12.65 -9.98 11.11
CA PHE A 370 13.03 -9.18 9.96
C PHE A 370 12.40 -7.80 10.03
N VAL A 371 13.20 -6.76 9.77
CA VAL A 371 12.80 -5.36 9.99
C VAL A 371 12.18 -4.74 8.73
N GLU A 372 12.71 -5.06 7.55
CA GLU A 372 12.23 -4.50 6.28
C GLU A 372 11.11 -5.37 5.72
N ALA A 373 10.03 -4.77 5.21
CA ALA A 373 8.92 -5.49 4.57
C ALA A 373 9.26 -5.93 3.13
N LEU A 374 8.64 -7.01 2.66
CA LEU A 374 8.67 -7.40 1.24
C LEU A 374 7.48 -6.76 0.52
N ASN A 375 7.66 -6.22 -0.68
CA ASN A 375 6.57 -5.56 -1.41
C ASN A 375 6.52 -5.87 -2.91
N ALA A 376 7.50 -6.57 -3.46
CA ALA A 376 7.54 -6.94 -4.87
C ALA A 376 7.69 -8.45 -5.08
N VAL A 377 7.21 -8.92 -6.22
CA VAL A 377 7.48 -10.29 -6.68
C VAL A 377 8.99 -10.52 -6.75
N ASN A 378 9.42 -11.66 -6.21
CA ASN A 378 10.80 -12.10 -5.99
C ASN A 378 11.52 -11.49 -4.78
N ASP A 379 10.93 -10.53 -4.07
CA ASP A 379 11.45 -10.12 -2.76
C ASP A 379 11.48 -11.32 -1.83
N GLN A 380 12.55 -11.44 -1.05
CA GLN A 380 12.74 -12.59 -0.18
C GLN A 380 13.50 -12.26 1.10
N TYR A 381 13.18 -13.01 2.15
CA TYR A 381 14.06 -13.18 3.29
C TYR A 381 14.91 -14.42 3.13
N THR A 382 16.12 -14.35 3.68
CA THR A 382 17.07 -15.45 3.73
C THR A 382 17.59 -15.61 5.14
N LEU A 383 17.67 -16.87 5.58
CA LEU A 383 18.34 -17.32 6.77
C LEU A 383 19.41 -18.32 6.35
N THR A 384 20.56 -18.27 7.00
CA THR A 384 21.63 -19.24 6.82
C THR A 384 22.14 -19.67 8.18
N MET A 385 22.31 -20.98 8.32
CA MET A 385 22.65 -21.62 9.58
C MET A 385 23.84 -22.54 9.38
N THR A 386 24.92 -22.29 10.10
CA THR A 386 26.08 -23.20 10.14
C THR A 386 25.95 -24.13 11.33
N LYS A 387 25.76 -25.42 11.04
CA LYS A 387 25.61 -26.50 12.00
C LYS A 387 26.88 -27.35 12.12
N ASN A 388 27.18 -27.81 13.32
CA ASN A 388 28.26 -28.75 13.60
C ASN A 388 27.72 -30.13 13.97
N ALA A 389 28.39 -31.16 13.45
CA ALA A 389 28.08 -32.54 13.78
C ALA A 389 28.52 -32.85 15.22
N VAL A 390 27.56 -33.22 16.06
CA VAL A 390 27.80 -33.68 17.44
C VAL A 390 27.18 -35.06 17.64
N SER A 391 26.06 -35.34 16.96
CA SER A 391 25.41 -36.66 16.94
C SER A 391 25.88 -37.51 15.75
N PRO A 392 25.83 -38.86 15.85
CA PRO A 392 26.29 -39.76 14.80
C PRO A 392 25.64 -39.47 13.45
N SER A 393 26.41 -39.57 12.35
CA SER A 393 25.95 -39.27 11.00
C SER A 393 24.97 -40.32 10.42
N THR A 394 24.60 -41.33 11.19
CA THR A 394 23.65 -42.39 10.77
C THR A 394 22.25 -42.13 11.28
N GLN A 395 22.06 -41.16 12.18
CA GLN A 395 20.76 -40.79 12.70
C GLN A 395 20.08 -39.80 11.75
N GLN A 396 18.81 -40.07 11.41
CA GLN A 396 17.99 -39.11 10.68
C GLN A 396 17.70 -37.88 11.55
N LYS A 397 18.03 -36.70 11.02
CA LYS A 397 17.84 -35.40 11.67
C LYS A 397 17.10 -34.48 10.71
N ILE A 398 16.49 -33.44 11.25
CA ILE A 398 15.75 -32.44 10.49
C ILE A 398 16.36 -31.07 10.76
N SER A 399 16.60 -30.34 9.67
CA SER A 399 16.95 -28.93 9.69
C SER A 399 15.81 -28.17 9.01
N GLY A 400 15.21 -27.23 9.71
CA GLY A 400 14.01 -26.54 9.24
C GLY A 400 13.90 -25.10 9.69
N ALA A 401 13.01 -24.38 9.03
CA ALA A 401 12.64 -23.02 9.37
C ALA A 401 11.11 -22.83 9.34
N VAL A 402 10.62 -22.01 10.26
CA VAL A 402 9.23 -21.56 10.33
C VAL A 402 9.22 -20.05 10.16
N PHE A 403 8.47 -19.56 9.17
CA PHE A 403 8.27 -18.13 8.92
C PHE A 403 6.85 -17.75 9.31
N THR A 404 6.69 -16.90 10.31
CA THR A 404 5.40 -16.25 10.63
C THR A 404 5.38 -14.84 10.05
N TYR A 405 4.25 -14.40 9.49
CA TYR A 405 4.15 -13.09 8.83
C TYR A 405 2.77 -12.47 8.95
N SER A 406 2.70 -11.17 8.67
CA SER A 406 1.49 -10.37 8.44
C SER A 406 1.48 -9.83 7.01
N ILE A 407 0.30 -9.60 6.46
CA ILE A 407 0.06 -8.99 5.14
C ILE A 407 -0.87 -7.78 5.32
N GLY A 408 -0.60 -6.71 4.58
CA GLY A 408 -1.41 -5.48 4.60
C GLY A 408 -1.04 -4.47 3.52
N PHE A 409 -1.85 -3.42 3.36
CA PHE A 409 -1.55 -2.32 2.42
C PHE A 409 -0.54 -1.30 2.97
N ALA A 410 -0.30 -1.31 4.29
CA ALA A 410 0.68 -0.48 4.95
C ALA A 410 1.41 -1.29 6.03
N VAL A 411 2.67 -0.94 6.30
CA VAL A 411 3.48 -1.54 7.37
C VAL A 411 3.10 -0.91 8.72
N SER A 412 1.92 -1.24 9.22
CA SER A 412 1.40 -0.75 10.50
C SER A 412 0.56 -1.83 11.19
N SER A 413 0.42 -1.73 12.51
CA SER A 413 -0.42 -2.67 13.29
C SER A 413 -1.90 -2.54 12.96
N THR A 414 -2.36 -1.37 12.49
CA THR A 414 -3.74 -1.13 12.06
C THR A 414 -3.99 -1.53 10.61
N GLY A 415 -2.95 -1.80 9.83
CA GLY A 415 -3.02 -2.19 8.42
C GLY A 415 -2.99 -3.70 8.16
N VAL A 416 -3.01 -4.54 9.21
CA VAL A 416 -2.95 -6.00 9.07
C VAL A 416 -4.28 -6.53 8.53
N LEU A 417 -4.25 -7.13 7.35
CA LEU A 417 -5.41 -7.79 6.73
C LEU A 417 -5.44 -9.29 7.01
N GLY A 418 -4.27 -9.90 7.14
CA GLY A 418 -4.15 -11.33 7.35
C GLY A 418 -2.78 -11.72 7.89
N THR A 419 -2.72 -12.88 8.52
CA THR A 419 -1.49 -13.47 9.05
C THR A 419 -1.33 -14.89 8.55
N GLY A 420 -0.11 -15.39 8.53
CA GLY A 420 0.14 -16.77 8.14
C GLY A 420 1.44 -17.33 8.68
N GLN A 421 1.69 -18.58 8.31
CA GLN A 421 2.94 -19.27 8.60
C GLN A 421 3.30 -20.17 7.42
N LEU A 422 4.58 -20.17 7.07
CA LEU A 422 5.16 -21.13 6.15
C LEU A 422 6.22 -21.95 6.88
N THR A 423 6.21 -23.26 6.66
CA THR A 423 7.16 -24.18 7.29
C THR A 423 7.94 -24.92 6.22
N VAL A 424 9.25 -24.95 6.34
CA VAL A 424 10.11 -25.70 5.42
C VAL A 424 11.14 -26.49 6.21
N ALA A 425 11.32 -27.77 5.91
CA ALA A 425 12.41 -28.53 6.49
C ALA A 425 12.85 -29.67 5.58
N ASN A 426 14.07 -30.14 5.80
CA ASN A 426 14.64 -31.26 5.08
C ASN A 426 15.40 -32.18 6.04
N ASN A 427 15.42 -33.46 5.67
CA ASN A 427 16.20 -34.46 6.36
C ASN A 427 17.68 -34.30 6.05
N TYR A 428 18.52 -34.56 7.05
CA TYR A 428 19.96 -34.66 6.90
C TYR A 428 20.53 -35.75 7.82
N TYR A 429 21.78 -36.12 7.55
CA TYR A 429 22.52 -37.18 8.24
C TYR A 429 23.85 -36.63 8.75
#